data_AF-A0A944ZBV5-F1
#
_entry.id   AF-A0A944ZBV5-F1
#
_cell.length_a   1.000
_cell.length_b   1.000
_cell.length_c   1.000
_cell.angle_alpha   90.00
_cell.angle_beta   90.00
_cell.angle_gamma   90.00
#
_symmetry.space_group_name_H-M   'P 1'
#
loop_
_entity.id
_entity.type
_entity.pdbx_description
1 polymer ?
#
loop_
_entity_poly.entity_id
_entity_poly.type
_entity_poly.pdbx_seq_one_letter_code
_entity_poly.pdbx_strand_id
1 'polypeptide(L)'
;MNKLYTILIFLSFVFSQEYIEYREMGEVRLKGNITDGKWDGIFTFYNMDGSVWSVGNYSEGKKHGDFIYYGIGNKNIYSKKKLEIYKNGILEGQLIHYFETGEINSVGFYKAGKLNGDYTYYDKNGKIYWEGNYQDDILIHGDFIKSDDPFNLL
;
A
#
# COMPACT_ATOMS: atom_id res chain seq x y z
N MET A 1 -3.52 62.33 -4.36
CA MET A 1 -2.77 61.26 -5.06
C MET A 1 -3.03 59.94 -4.34
N ASN A 2 -4.02 59.18 -4.79
CA ASN A 2 -4.30 57.86 -4.23
C ASN A 2 -3.65 56.83 -5.14
N LYS A 3 -2.64 56.11 -4.63
CA LYS A 3 -2.03 54.99 -5.35
C LYS A 3 -3.01 53.83 -5.35
N LEU A 4 -3.48 53.45 -6.54
CA LEU A 4 -4.27 52.25 -6.76
C LEU A 4 -3.31 51.04 -6.65
N TYR A 5 -3.51 50.18 -5.66
CA TYR A 5 -2.78 48.91 -5.56
C TYR A 5 -3.64 47.83 -6.22
N THR A 6 -3.22 47.35 -7.38
CA THR A 6 -3.82 46.16 -8.02
C THR A 6 -3.31 44.92 -7.31
N ILE A 7 -4.16 44.33 -6.47
CA ILE A 7 -3.90 43.01 -5.87
C ILE A 7 -4.24 41.97 -6.93
N LEU A 8 -3.23 41.38 -7.57
CA LEU A 8 -3.39 40.17 -8.37
C LEU A 8 -3.53 38.97 -7.43
N ILE A 9 -4.77 38.55 -7.17
CA ILE A 9 -5.05 37.25 -6.55
C ILE A 9 -4.90 36.22 -7.66
N PHE A 10 -3.76 35.51 -7.71
CA PHE A 10 -3.65 34.28 -8.49
C PHE A 10 -4.53 33.23 -7.81
N LEU A 11 -5.79 33.12 -8.25
CA LEU A 11 -6.61 31.96 -7.97
C LEU A 11 -5.99 30.79 -8.76
N SER A 12 -5.10 30.03 -8.13
CA SER A 12 -4.59 28.79 -8.70
C SER A 12 -5.76 27.80 -8.72
N PHE A 13 -6.46 27.71 -9.85
CA PHE A 13 -7.44 26.67 -10.07
C PHE A 13 -6.69 25.34 -10.17
N VAL A 14 -6.71 24.56 -9.09
CA VAL A 14 -6.25 23.17 -9.11
C VAL A 14 -7.28 22.39 -9.92
N PHE A 15 -6.91 21.95 -11.12
CA PHE A 15 -7.80 21.21 -12.01
C PHE A 15 -7.64 19.72 -11.74
N SER A 16 -8.49 19.16 -10.87
CA SER A 16 -8.57 17.71 -10.67
C SER A 16 -9.55 17.11 -11.69
N GLN A 17 -9.10 16.11 -12.44
CA GLN A 17 -9.89 15.39 -13.42
C GLN A 17 -9.97 13.90 -13.04
N GLU A 18 -11.17 13.32 -13.10
CA GLU A 18 -11.33 11.87 -12.97
C GLU A 18 -10.65 11.18 -14.15
N TYR A 19 -9.84 10.17 -13.85
CA TYR A 19 -9.13 9.34 -14.81
C TYR A 19 -9.62 7.90 -14.72
N ILE A 20 -9.99 7.32 -15.86
CA ILE A 20 -10.39 5.93 -16.00
C ILE A 20 -9.59 5.32 -17.14
N GLU A 21 -8.86 4.24 -16.86
CA GLU A 21 -8.19 3.44 -17.87
C GLU A 21 -9.00 2.17 -18.11
N TYR A 22 -9.22 1.84 -19.38
CA TYR A 22 -9.88 0.62 -19.81
C TYR A 22 -8.87 -0.35 -20.42
N ARG A 23 -9.14 -1.64 -20.29
CA ARG A 23 -8.44 -2.71 -21.00
C ARG A 23 -8.92 -2.75 -22.46
N GLU A 24 -8.25 -3.54 -23.30
CA GLU A 24 -8.60 -3.67 -24.73
C GLU A 24 -10.05 -4.12 -24.96
N MET A 25 -10.57 -4.97 -24.07
CA MET A 25 -11.95 -5.49 -24.14
C MET A 25 -12.99 -4.56 -23.46
N GLY A 26 -12.57 -3.37 -23.01
CA GLY A 26 -13.45 -2.35 -22.45
C GLY A 26 -13.74 -2.48 -20.95
N GLU A 27 -13.15 -3.46 -20.26
CA GLU A 27 -13.25 -3.54 -18.80
C GLU A 27 -12.40 -2.45 -18.14
N VAL A 28 -12.85 -1.94 -17.00
CA VAL A 28 -12.07 -0.96 -16.24
C VAL A 28 -10.81 -1.63 -15.70
N ARG A 29 -9.65 -1.03 -15.98
CA ARG A 29 -8.35 -1.43 -15.43
C ARG A 29 -8.03 -0.68 -14.15
N LEU A 30 -8.26 0.63 -14.14
CA LEU A 30 -8.07 1.48 -12.96
C LEU A 30 -8.91 2.76 -13.04
N LYS A 31 -9.14 3.36 -11.88
CA LYS A 31 -9.78 4.66 -11.71
C LYS A 31 -9.04 5.49 -10.67
N GLY A 32 -8.99 6.80 -10.85
CA GLY A 32 -8.39 7.73 -9.90
C GLY A 32 -8.55 9.19 -10.33
N ASN A 33 -7.73 10.09 -9.78
CA ASN A 33 -7.73 11.50 -10.17
C ASN A 33 -6.37 11.94 -10.70
N ILE A 34 -6.39 12.85 -11.67
CA ILE A 34 -5.22 13.53 -12.19
C ILE A 34 -5.34 15.00 -11.87
N THR A 35 -4.32 15.54 -11.22
CA THR A 35 -4.17 16.98 -10.93
C THR A 35 -2.89 17.46 -11.59
N ASP A 36 -2.97 18.53 -12.37
CA ASP A 36 -1.83 19.11 -13.12
C ASP A 36 -1.02 18.07 -13.93
N GLY A 37 -1.74 17.12 -14.55
CA GLY A 37 -1.15 16.05 -15.38
C GLY A 37 -0.49 14.92 -14.60
N LYS A 38 -0.59 14.89 -13.27
CA LYS A 38 -0.03 13.84 -12.40
C LYS A 38 -1.13 13.12 -11.63
N TRP A 39 -0.89 11.85 -11.35
CA TRP A 39 -1.76 11.08 -10.44
C TRP A 39 -1.72 11.70 -9.04
N ASP A 40 -2.89 12.08 -8.53
CA ASP A 40 -3.03 12.70 -7.23
C ASP A 40 -4.35 12.28 -6.58
N GLY A 41 -4.28 11.77 -5.37
CA GLY A 41 -5.40 11.15 -4.67
C GLY A 41 -5.48 9.63 -4.84
N ILE A 42 -6.64 9.07 -4.47
CA ILE A 42 -6.86 7.63 -4.39
C ILE A 42 -7.03 7.03 -5.78
N PHE A 43 -6.25 5.98 -6.06
CA PHE A 43 -6.41 5.11 -7.22
C PHE A 43 -6.92 3.74 -6.78
N THR A 44 -7.86 3.20 -7.55
CA THR A 44 -8.36 1.83 -7.44
C THR A 44 -8.01 1.08 -8.71
N PHE A 45 -7.41 -0.10 -8.56
CA PHE A 45 -7.04 -0.98 -9.65
C PHE A 45 -7.88 -2.24 -9.58
N TYR A 46 -8.25 -2.78 -10.73
CA TYR A 46 -9.21 -3.89 -10.83
C TYR A 46 -8.60 -5.11 -11.53
N ASN A 47 -8.97 -6.30 -11.07
CA ASN A 47 -8.71 -7.56 -11.76
C ASN A 47 -9.60 -7.69 -13.01
N MET A 48 -9.37 -8.75 -13.80
CA MET A 48 -10.17 -9.02 -15.02
C MET A 48 -11.65 -9.31 -14.72
N ASP A 49 -11.97 -9.84 -13.54
CA ASP A 49 -13.35 -10.09 -13.11
C ASP A 49 -14.04 -8.85 -12.50
N GLY A 50 -13.37 -7.70 -12.51
CA GLY A 50 -13.86 -6.44 -11.93
C GLY A 50 -13.71 -6.32 -10.41
N SER A 51 -13.18 -7.35 -9.73
CA SER A 51 -12.83 -7.23 -8.31
C SER A 51 -11.69 -6.23 -8.10
N VAL A 52 -11.65 -5.59 -6.93
CA VAL A 52 -10.56 -4.67 -6.59
C VAL A 52 -9.28 -5.46 -6.36
N TRP A 53 -8.23 -5.14 -7.11
CA TRP A 53 -6.88 -5.69 -6.93
C TRP A 53 -6.09 -4.87 -5.91
N SER A 54 -6.15 -3.54 -6.00
CA SER A 54 -5.49 -2.67 -5.03
C SER A 54 -6.13 -1.29 -4.93
N VAL A 55 -5.94 -0.66 -3.78
CA VAL A 55 -6.29 0.74 -3.53
C VAL A 55 -5.09 1.42 -2.90
N GLY A 56 -4.74 2.60 -3.36
CA GLY A 56 -3.69 3.39 -2.74
C GLY A 56 -3.67 4.83 -3.20
N ASN A 57 -3.05 5.69 -2.41
CA ASN A 57 -2.98 7.11 -2.68
C ASN A 57 -1.71 7.50 -3.45
N TYR A 58 -1.86 8.38 -4.42
CA TYR A 58 -0.75 9.02 -5.12
C TYR A 58 -0.70 10.50 -4.72
N SER A 59 0.49 11.08 -4.71
CA SER A 59 0.73 12.51 -4.57
C SER A 59 1.84 12.89 -5.52
N GLU A 60 1.60 13.90 -6.37
CA GLU A 60 2.55 14.33 -7.40
C GLU A 60 3.06 13.18 -8.29
N GLY A 61 2.17 12.23 -8.61
CA GLY A 61 2.48 11.06 -9.44
C GLY A 61 3.23 9.92 -8.72
N LYS A 62 3.45 10.03 -7.40
CA LYS A 62 4.19 9.03 -6.61
C LYS A 62 3.30 8.40 -5.55
N LYS A 63 3.49 7.10 -5.28
CA LYS A 63 2.80 6.42 -4.17
C LYS A 63 3.06 7.16 -2.85
N HIS A 64 2.00 7.39 -2.07
CA HIS A 64 2.08 8.11 -0.80
C HIS A 64 0.97 7.66 0.14
N GLY A 65 1.31 7.23 1.35
CA GLY A 65 0.38 6.63 2.31
C GLY A 65 0.18 5.14 2.05
N ASP A 66 -0.98 4.63 2.49
CA ASP A 66 -1.28 3.21 2.48
C ASP A 66 -1.63 2.71 1.08
N PHE A 67 -1.05 1.56 0.72
CA PHE A 67 -1.43 0.74 -0.43
C PHE A 67 -1.91 -0.61 0.08
N ILE A 68 -3.19 -0.90 -0.17
CA ILE A 68 -3.83 -2.15 0.21
C ILE A 68 -4.01 -2.99 -1.04
N TYR A 69 -3.50 -4.23 -0.99
CA TYR A 69 -3.65 -5.21 -2.05
C TYR A 69 -4.58 -6.32 -1.59
N TYR A 70 -5.49 -6.69 -2.48
CA TYR A 70 -6.49 -7.70 -2.27
C TYR A 70 -6.21 -8.91 -3.16
N GLY A 71 -6.67 -10.07 -2.71
CA GLY A 71 -6.61 -11.30 -3.50
C GLY A 71 -7.68 -12.28 -3.05
N ILE A 72 -7.77 -13.40 -3.77
CA ILE A 72 -8.68 -14.48 -3.43
C ILE A 72 -8.22 -15.09 -2.10
N GLY A 73 -9.09 -15.08 -1.10
CA GLY A 73 -8.92 -15.78 0.17
C GLY A 73 -9.76 -17.05 0.22
N ASN A 74 -10.00 -17.54 1.44
CA ASN A 74 -10.76 -18.77 1.64
C ASN A 74 -12.18 -18.67 1.09
N LYS A 75 -12.69 -19.78 0.54
CA LYS A 75 -14.04 -19.89 -0.05
C LYS A 75 -14.30 -18.89 -1.18
N ASN A 76 -13.26 -18.50 -1.93
CA ASN A 76 -13.33 -17.52 -3.02
C ASN A 76 -13.76 -16.10 -2.57
N ILE A 77 -13.52 -15.73 -1.30
CA ILE A 77 -13.82 -14.40 -0.78
C ILE A 77 -12.60 -13.49 -0.97
N TYR A 78 -12.79 -12.33 -1.59
CA TYR A 78 -11.72 -11.34 -1.70
C TYR A 78 -11.35 -10.76 -0.33
N SER A 79 -10.06 -10.85 0.02
CA SER A 79 -9.51 -10.44 1.32
C SER A 79 -8.24 -9.62 1.14
N LYS A 80 -7.88 -8.84 2.16
CA LYS A 80 -6.58 -8.16 2.19
C LYS A 80 -5.48 -9.22 2.17
N LYS A 81 -4.48 -9.05 1.32
CA LYS A 81 -3.28 -9.90 1.26
C LYS A 81 -2.05 -9.16 1.73
N LYS A 82 -1.99 -7.85 1.48
CA LYS A 82 -0.84 -7.02 1.80
C LYS A 82 -1.23 -5.56 2.04
N LEU A 83 -0.57 -4.91 2.99
CA LEU A 83 -0.55 -3.46 3.18
C LEU A 83 0.89 -2.97 3.10
N GLU A 84 1.13 -1.90 2.35
CA GLU A 84 2.43 -1.25 2.20
C GLU A 84 2.26 0.26 2.45
N ILE A 85 3.14 0.87 3.25
CA ILE A 85 3.14 2.33 3.46
C ILE A 85 4.25 2.97 2.63
N TYR A 86 3.90 3.95 1.81
CA TYR A 86 4.85 4.68 0.97
C TYR A 86 4.98 6.14 1.38
N LYS A 87 6.18 6.70 1.21
CA LYS A 87 6.44 8.13 1.25
C LYS A 87 7.19 8.52 -0.02
N ASN A 88 6.53 9.33 -0.86
CA ASN A 88 7.11 9.85 -2.10
C ASN A 88 7.67 8.76 -3.03
N GLY A 89 6.94 7.66 -3.16
CA GLY A 89 7.28 6.52 -4.01
C GLY A 89 8.22 5.51 -3.37
N ILE A 90 8.67 5.75 -2.13
CA ILE A 90 9.60 4.87 -1.41
C ILE A 90 8.84 4.19 -0.27
N LEU A 91 9.02 2.88 -0.10
CA LEU A 91 8.42 2.13 1.01
C LEU A 91 9.02 2.64 2.33
N GLU A 92 8.16 3.13 3.22
CA GLU A 92 8.53 3.85 4.45
C GLU A 92 7.43 3.63 5.49
N GLY A 93 7.73 2.85 6.54
CA GLY A 93 6.78 2.43 7.55
C GLY A 93 6.48 0.93 7.49
N GLN A 94 5.27 0.54 7.89
CA GLN A 94 4.91 -0.87 7.99
C GLN A 94 4.64 -1.51 6.62
N LEU A 95 5.08 -2.75 6.49
CA LEU A 95 4.59 -3.71 5.52
C LEU A 95 3.91 -4.84 6.29
N ILE A 96 2.65 -5.10 5.98
CA ILE A 96 1.85 -6.16 6.62
C ILE A 96 1.44 -7.17 5.57
N HIS A 97 1.69 -8.45 5.83
CA HIS A 97 1.07 -9.55 5.10
C HIS A 97 -0.05 -10.16 5.93
N TYR A 98 -1.10 -10.61 5.24
CA TYR A 98 -2.26 -11.25 5.86
C TYR A 98 -2.40 -12.69 5.37
N PHE A 99 -2.88 -13.56 6.24
CA PHE A 99 -3.36 -14.88 5.87
C PHE A 99 -4.62 -14.79 4.99
N GLU A 100 -4.97 -15.88 4.33
CA GLU A 100 -6.19 -15.96 3.51
C GLU A 100 -7.49 -15.81 4.31
N THR A 101 -7.39 -16.02 5.62
CA THR A 101 -8.45 -15.85 6.63
C THR A 101 -8.57 -14.39 7.10
N GLY A 102 -7.58 -13.54 6.81
CA GLY A 102 -7.60 -12.10 7.08
C GLY A 102 -6.80 -11.65 8.31
N GLU A 103 -6.32 -12.58 9.13
CA GLU A 103 -5.41 -12.29 10.24
C GLU A 103 -4.01 -11.92 9.74
N ILE A 104 -3.25 -11.22 10.57
CA ILE A 104 -1.88 -10.82 10.25
C ILE A 104 -0.99 -12.07 10.21
N ASN A 105 -0.26 -12.24 9.11
CA ASN A 105 0.78 -13.24 8.95
C ASN A 105 2.16 -12.69 9.31
N SER A 106 2.46 -11.47 8.89
CA SER A 106 3.72 -10.82 9.27
C SER A 106 3.61 -9.31 9.24
N VAL A 107 4.48 -8.67 10.02
CA VAL A 107 4.67 -7.22 10.05
C VAL A 107 6.17 -6.94 10.00
N GLY A 108 6.61 -6.09 9.08
CA GLY A 108 7.98 -5.60 9.01
C GLY A 108 8.02 -4.08 8.88
N PHE A 109 9.06 -3.45 9.43
CA PHE A 109 9.25 -2.00 9.33
C PHE A 109 10.32 -1.65 8.30
N TYR A 110 9.96 -0.78 7.36
CA TYR A 110 10.80 -0.33 6.27
C TYR A 110 11.19 1.13 6.41
N LYS A 111 12.41 1.45 6.01
CA LYS A 111 12.95 2.81 5.93
C LYS A 111 13.74 2.96 4.65
N ALA A 112 13.46 4.00 3.87
CA ALA A 112 14.11 4.24 2.59
C ALA A 112 14.10 3.01 1.65
N GLY A 113 13.02 2.23 1.66
CA GLY A 113 12.85 1.05 0.83
C GLY A 113 13.49 -0.24 1.36
N LYS A 114 14.16 -0.20 2.51
CA LYS A 114 14.83 -1.37 3.11
C LYS A 114 14.18 -1.78 4.42
N LEU A 115 14.17 -3.07 4.73
CA LEU A 115 13.74 -3.58 6.02
C LEU A 115 14.73 -3.08 7.08
N ASN A 116 14.21 -2.28 8.02
CA ASN A 116 15.01 -1.57 9.01
C ASN A 116 14.16 -1.34 10.28
N GLY A 117 14.37 -2.20 11.27
CA GLY A 117 13.55 -2.32 12.47
C GLY A 117 13.04 -3.75 12.66
N ASP A 118 11.96 -3.86 13.41
CA ASP A 118 11.42 -5.15 13.80
C ASP A 118 10.71 -5.84 12.63
N TYR A 119 10.75 -7.16 12.66
CA TYR A 119 9.95 -8.03 11.83
C TYR A 119 9.39 -9.14 12.68
N THR A 120 8.09 -9.35 12.61
CA THR A 120 7.39 -10.40 13.35
C THR A 120 6.60 -11.26 12.37
N TYR A 121 6.75 -12.57 12.52
CA TYR A 121 5.97 -13.58 11.80
C TYR A 121 5.08 -14.32 12.79
N TYR A 122 3.79 -14.40 12.46
CA TYR A 122 2.77 -15.05 13.26
C TYR A 122 2.33 -16.34 12.58
N ASP A 123 1.96 -17.34 13.38
CA ASP A 123 1.23 -18.50 12.88
C ASP A 123 -0.27 -18.20 12.70
N LYS A 124 -1.02 -19.16 12.15
CA LYS A 124 -2.46 -19.05 11.88
C LYS A 124 -3.32 -18.81 13.12
N ASN A 125 -2.79 -19.04 14.33
CA ASN A 125 -3.50 -18.78 15.58
C ASN A 125 -3.11 -17.43 16.19
N GLY A 126 -2.27 -16.64 15.50
CA GLY A 126 -1.78 -15.34 15.96
C GLY A 126 -0.65 -15.43 16.97
N LYS A 127 -0.06 -16.61 17.19
CA LYS A 127 1.12 -16.73 18.06
C LYS A 127 2.37 -16.33 17.27
N ILE A 128 3.26 -15.58 17.91
CA ILE A 128 4.56 -15.24 17.33
C ILE A 128 5.33 -16.55 17.13
N TYR A 129 5.70 -16.81 15.88
CA TYR A 129 6.51 -17.94 15.48
C TYR A 129 7.98 -17.52 15.34
N TRP A 130 8.19 -16.31 14.83
CA TRP A 130 9.52 -15.74 14.66
C TRP A 130 9.50 -14.24 14.84
N GLU A 131 10.55 -13.71 15.46
CA GLU A 131 10.81 -12.28 15.53
C GLU A 131 12.28 -12.00 15.21
N GLY A 132 12.56 -10.84 14.64
CA GLY A 132 13.92 -10.38 14.46
C GLY A 132 13.99 -8.90 14.18
N ASN A 133 15.18 -8.34 14.35
CA ASN A 133 15.47 -6.94 14.09
C ASN A 133 16.47 -6.85 12.94
N TYR A 134 16.20 -5.94 12.01
CA TYR A 134 16.99 -5.75 10.80
C TYR A 134 17.56 -4.34 10.72
N GLN A 135 18.73 -4.23 10.09
CA GLN A 135 19.29 -2.96 9.66
C GLN A 135 19.65 -3.06 8.18
N ASP A 136 18.97 -2.28 7.36
CA ASP A 136 19.20 -2.21 5.91
C ASP A 136 19.19 -3.59 5.24
N ASP A 137 18.13 -4.36 5.51
CA ASP A 137 17.88 -5.75 5.06
C ASP A 137 18.77 -6.82 5.71
N ILE A 138 19.68 -6.45 6.62
CA ILE A 138 20.57 -7.38 7.32
C ILE A 138 19.97 -7.73 8.68
N LEU A 139 19.78 -9.03 8.95
CA LEU A 139 19.34 -9.53 10.26
C LEU A 139 20.42 -9.24 11.31
N ILE A 140 20.06 -8.50 12.36
CA ILE A 140 20.93 -8.17 13.49
C ILE A 140 20.76 -9.20 14.61
N HIS A 141 19.52 -9.52 14.96
CA HIS A 141 19.18 -10.62 15.85
C HIS A 141 17.80 -11.18 15.49
N GLY A 142 17.55 -12.44 15.83
CA GLY A 142 16.23 -13.04 15.66
C GLY A 142 16.08 -14.33 16.44
N ASP A 143 14.84 -14.62 16.82
CA ASP A 143 14.48 -15.69 17.73
C ASP A 143 13.28 -16.47 17.17
N PHE A 144 13.41 -17.80 17.13
CA PHE A 144 12.28 -18.69 16.84
C PHE A 144 11.52 -18.96 18.13
N ILE A 145 10.29 -18.49 18.21
CA ILE A 145 9.40 -18.74 19.34
C ILE A 145 8.61 -19.98 18.98
N LYS A 146 9.06 -21.12 19.51
CA LYS A 146 8.52 -22.47 19.30
C LYS A 146 6.98 -22.45 19.13
N SER A 147 6.50 -22.71 17.91
CA SER A 147 5.10 -23.05 17.63
C SER A 147 4.97 -24.55 17.44
N ASP A 148 3.91 -25.14 17.99
CA ASP A 148 3.58 -26.54 17.80
C ASP A 148 2.84 -26.79 16.47
N ASP A 149 2.51 -25.72 15.73
CA ASP A 149 1.86 -25.80 14.42
C ASP A 149 2.89 -25.92 13.27
N PRO A 150 2.61 -26.75 12.25
CA PRO A 150 3.49 -26.92 11.11
C PRO A 150 3.57 -25.65 10.27
N PHE A 151 4.78 -25.38 9.77
CA PHE A 151 5.08 -24.30 8.84
C PHE A 151 4.39 -24.56 7.50
N ASN A 152 3.40 -23.73 7.15
CA ASN A 152 2.84 -23.71 5.79
C ASN A 152 3.51 -22.56 5.02
N LEU A 153 4.54 -22.87 4.21
CA LEU A 153 4.88 -22.00 3.08
C LEU A 153 3.68 -22.05 2.14
N LEU A 154 3.02 -20.93 1.94
CA LEU A 154 2.13 -20.73 0.78
C LEU A 154 2.97 -20.75 -0.50
#